data_AF-A0A0V0HBU1-F1
#
_entry.id   AF-A0A0V0HBU1-F1
#
_cell.length_a   1.000
_cell.length_b   1.000
_cell.length_c   1.000
_cell.angle_alpha   90.00
_cell.angle_beta   90.00
_cell.angle_gamma   90.00
#
_symmetry.space_group_name_H-M   'P 1'
#
loop_
_entity.id
_entity.type
_entity.pdbx_description
1 polymer ?
#
loop_
_entity_poly.entity_id
_entity_poly.type
_entity_poly.pdbx_seq_one_letter_code
_entity_poly.pdbx_strand_id
1 'polypeptide(L)'
;MDVEGFKKKAEEWWNSFVIQERPDYILSCKHKLMKTKLKEWNASNGGNLKKNKINLLNQTVDHVQEQGPLSAYLDWLKKVTFKSKIKIKL
;
A
#
# COMPACT_ATOMS: atom_id res chain seq x y z
N MET A 1 -9.32 11.22 10.13
CA MET A 1 -9.75 10.46 8.94
C MET A 1 -11.18 10.01 9.19
N ASP A 2 -12.14 10.89 8.91
CA ASP A 2 -13.54 10.51 8.95
C ASP A 2 -13.91 10.10 7.52
N VAL A 3 -14.22 8.81 7.32
CA VAL A 3 -14.68 8.34 6.02
C VAL A 3 -16.17 8.61 6.01
N GLU A 4 -16.58 9.67 5.32
CA GLU A 4 -17.96 10.11 5.24
C GLU A 4 -18.89 8.93 4.90
N GLY A 5 -19.91 8.72 5.72
CA GLY A 5 -20.86 7.61 5.58
C GLY A 5 -20.45 6.27 6.21
N PHE A 6 -19.24 6.11 6.76
CA PHE A 6 -18.82 4.86 7.42
C PHE A 6 -19.70 4.53 8.62
N LYS A 7 -19.95 5.51 9.50
CA LYS A 7 -20.75 5.30 10.72
C LYS A 7 -22.17 4.83 10.40
N LYS A 8 -22.85 5.51 9.48
CA LYS A 8 -24.20 5.17 9.02
C LYS A 8 -24.24 3.74 8.45
N LYS A 9 -23.26 3.39 7.61
CA LYS A 9 -23.18 2.07 6.98
C LYS A 9 -22.85 0.95 7.98
N ALA A 10 -22.01 1.24 8.98
CA ALA A 10 -21.74 0.31 10.08
C ALA A 10 -23.02 0.05 10.92
N GLU A 11 -23.79 1.09 11.23
CA GLU A 11 -25.07 0.96 11.93
C GLU A 11 -26.09 0.15 11.10
N GLU A 12 -26.20 0.40 9.80
CA GLU A 12 -27.04 -0.38 8.88
C GLU A 12 -26.68 -1.87 8.90
N TRP A 13 -25.39 -2.22 8.81
CA TRP A 13 -24.95 -3.63 8.88
C TRP A 13 -25.31 -4.27 10.22
N TRP A 14 -25.03 -3.58 11.34
CA TRP A 14 -25.30 -4.11 12.67
C TRP A 14 -26.78 -4.45 12.87
N ASN A 15 -27.66 -3.57 12.38
CA ASN A 15 -29.10 -3.72 12.48
C ASN A 15 -29.65 -4.75 11.49
N SER A 16 -28.98 -4.99 10.36
CA SER A 16 -29.36 -6.03 9.39
C SER A 16 -29.13 -7.46 9.88
N PHE A 17 -28.27 -7.65 10.89
CA PHE A 17 -27.98 -8.99 11.42
C PHE A 17 -29.12 -9.48 12.31
N VAL A 18 -29.96 -10.37 11.76
CA VAL A 18 -30.99 -11.10 12.49
C VAL A 18 -30.45 -12.49 12.83
N ILE A 19 -30.27 -12.77 14.12
CA ILE A 19 -29.79 -14.05 14.65
C ILE A 19 -30.68 -14.42 15.82
N GLN A 20 -31.33 -15.57 15.76
CA GLN A 20 -32.30 -16.02 16.76
C GLN A 20 -31.72 -17.21 17.52
N GLU A 21 -30.83 -16.91 18.48
CA GLU A 21 -30.09 -17.89 19.28
C GLU A 21 -29.86 -17.36 20.70
N ARG A 22 -29.10 -18.07 21.53
CA ARG A 22 -28.71 -17.54 22.83
C ARG A 22 -27.93 -16.21 22.70
N PRO A 23 -28.10 -15.25 23.63
CA PRO A 23 -27.49 -13.93 23.54
C PRO A 23 -25.97 -13.91 23.36
N ASP A 24 -25.25 -14.83 24.00
CA ASP A 24 -23.80 -15.00 23.89
C ASP A 24 -23.36 -15.45 22.48
N TYR A 25 -24.17 -16.31 21.86
CA TYR A 25 -23.98 -16.72 20.47
C TYR A 25 -24.32 -15.59 19.49
N ILE A 26 -25.43 -14.87 19.73
CA ILE A 26 -25.84 -13.72 18.90
C ILE A 26 -24.71 -12.70 18.82
N LEU A 27 -24.15 -12.30 19.96
CA LEU A 27 -23.08 -11.30 20.00
C LEU A 27 -21.83 -11.79 19.25
N SER A 28 -21.42 -13.03 19.50
CA SER A 28 -20.26 -13.64 18.84
C SER A 28 -20.42 -13.71 17.33
N CYS A 29 -21.61 -14.06 16.85
CA CYS A 29 -21.93 -14.14 15.44
C CYS A 29 -22.05 -12.76 14.79
N LYS A 30 -22.74 -11.80 15.43
CA LYS A 30 -22.77 -10.40 14.97
C LYS A 30 -21.36 -9.83 14.87
N HIS A 31 -20.49 -10.11 15.84
CA HIS A 31 -19.11 -9.63 15.81
C HIS A 31 -18.28 -10.26 14.67
N LYS A 32 -18.48 -11.56 14.37
CA LYS A 32 -17.88 -12.22 13.20
C LYS A 32 -18.38 -11.62 11.89
N LEU A 33 -19.69 -11.43 11.73
CA LEU A 33 -20.30 -10.85 10.53
C LEU A 33 -19.81 -9.41 10.30
N MET A 34 -19.73 -8.61 11.37
CA MET A 34 -19.21 -7.25 11.33
C MET A 34 -17.75 -7.22 10.89
N LYS A 35 -16.90 -8.11 11.43
CA LYS A 35 -15.50 -8.24 10.99
C LYS A 35 -15.39 -8.52 9.49
N THR A 36 -16.27 -9.36 8.94
CA THR A 36 -16.30 -9.63 7.50
C THR A 36 -16.70 -8.40 6.70
N LYS A 37 -17.77 -7.68 7.11
CA LYS A 37 -18.18 -6.43 6.46
C LYS A 37 -17.11 -5.34 6.48
N LEU A 38 -16.37 -5.22 7.59
CA LEU A 38 -15.24 -4.29 7.68
C LEU A 38 -14.10 -4.67 6.74
N LYS A 39 -13.81 -5.97 6.56
CA LYS A 39 -12.80 -6.43 5.60
C LYS A 39 -13.23 -6.13 4.17
N GLU A 40 -14.48 -6.41 3.82
CA GLU A 40 -15.06 -6.08 2.51
C GLU A 40 -14.96 -4.57 2.23
N TRP A 41 -15.41 -3.75 3.18
CA TRP A 41 -15.33 -2.29 3.09
C TRP A 41 -13.90 -1.78 2.95
N ASN A 42 -12.97 -2.33 3.73
CA ASN A 42 -11.56 -1.96 3.63
C ASN A 42 -10.93 -2.44 2.32
N ALA A 43 -11.38 -3.53 1.73
CA ALA A 43 -10.93 -3.94 0.39
C ALA A 43 -11.48 -2.99 -0.70
N SER A 44 -12.75 -2.58 -0.60
CA SER A 44 -13.37 -1.66 -1.54
C SER A 44 -12.87 -0.22 -1.43
N ASN A 45 -12.64 0.27 -0.21
CA ASN A 45 -12.26 1.67 0.05
C ASN A 45 -10.78 1.86 0.40
N GLY A 46 -10.18 0.90 1.11
CA GLY A 46 -8.77 0.86 1.49
C GLY A 46 -7.89 0.01 0.55
N GLY A 47 -8.48 -0.54 -0.53
CA GLY A 47 -7.76 -1.21 -1.63
C GLY A 47 -6.73 -0.33 -2.32
N ASN A 48 -6.70 0.97 -1.99
CA ASN A 48 -5.68 1.88 -2.44
C ASN A 48 -4.38 1.80 -1.63
N LEU A 49 -4.27 1.20 -0.43
CA LEU A 49 -2.99 1.24 0.28
C LEU A 49 -1.90 0.38 -0.38
N LYS A 50 -2.25 -0.86 -0.78
CA LYS A 50 -1.32 -1.73 -1.52
C LYS A 50 -1.09 -1.21 -2.93
N LYS A 51 -2.14 -0.74 -3.61
CA LYS A 51 -2.03 -0.13 -4.95
C LYS A 51 -1.23 1.17 -4.93
N ASN A 52 -1.43 2.04 -3.93
CA ASN A 52 -0.64 3.25 -3.71
C ASN A 52 0.80 2.91 -3.38
N LYS A 53 1.07 1.86 -2.60
CA LYS A 53 2.44 1.42 -2.34
C LYS A 53 3.14 0.97 -3.63
N ILE A 54 2.46 0.19 -4.48
CA ILE A 54 2.98 -0.26 -5.78
C ILE A 54 3.12 0.91 -6.75
N ASN A 55 2.14 1.81 -6.83
CA ASN A 55 2.20 3.00 -7.68
C ASN A 55 3.31 3.94 -7.24
N LEU A 56 3.50 4.16 -5.93
CA LEU A 56 4.60 4.96 -5.40
C LEU A 56 5.95 4.30 -5.71
N LEU A 57 6.05 2.97 -5.56
CA LEU A 57 7.24 2.21 -5.96
C LEU A 57 7.52 2.36 -7.46
N ASN A 58 6.51 2.22 -8.31
CA ASN A 58 6.66 2.35 -9.76
C ASN A 58 7.09 3.78 -10.15
N GLN A 59 6.48 4.81 -9.55
CA GLN A 59 6.90 6.20 -9.74
C GLN A 59 8.37 6.42 -9.34
N THR A 60 8.84 5.82 -8.24
CA THR A 60 10.26 5.92 -7.85
C THR A 60 11.19 5.17 -8.81
N VAL A 61 10.76 4.03 -9.36
CA VAL A 61 11.54 3.26 -10.33
C VAL A 61 11.66 4.02 -11.66
N ASP A 62 10.57 4.63 -12.12
CA ASP A 62 10.54 5.41 -13.36
C ASP A 62 11.42 6.66 -13.26
N HIS A 63 11.39 7.36 -12.11
CA HIS A 63 12.29 8.51 -11.86
C HIS A 63 13.77 8.10 -11.80
N VAL A 64 14.09 6.90 -11.31
CA VAL A 64 15.47 6.37 -11.32
C VAL A 64 15.92 5.98 -12.73
N GLN A 65 14.99 5.58 -13.60
CA GLN A 65 15.27 5.27 -15.00
C GLN A 65 15.53 6.55 -15.82
N GLU A 66 14.75 7.62 -15.60
CA GLU A 66 14.88 8.90 -16.30
C GLU A 66 16.17 9.66 -15.96
N GLN A 67 16.65 9.57 -14.72
CA GLN A 67 17.93 10.19 -14.31
C GLN A 67 19.18 9.41 -14.79
N GLY A 68 18.97 8.39 -15.62
CA GLY A 68 19.99 7.47 -16.08
C GLY A 68 20.28 6.40 -15.02
N PRO A 69 20.48 5.14 -15.42
CA PRO A 69 20.71 4.07 -14.47
C PRO A 69 21.97 4.38 -13.67
N LEU A 70 21.95 4.10 -12.35
CA LEU A 70 23.10 4.28 -11.46
C LEU A 70 24.38 3.60 -12.01
N SER A 71 24.21 2.57 -12.85
CA SER A 71 25.30 1.93 -13.61
C SER A 71 26.04 2.88 -14.55
N ALA A 72 25.37 3.83 -15.19
CA ALA A 72 25.96 4.83 -16.07
C ALA A 72 26.82 5.84 -15.29
N TYR A 73 26.37 6.25 -14.10
CA TYR A 73 27.15 7.10 -13.21
C TYR A 73 28.39 6.37 -12.67
N LEU A 74 28.25 5.10 -12.29
CA LEU A 74 29.39 4.27 -11.87
C LEU A 74 30.36 3.99 -13.02
N ASP A 75 29.87 3.80 -14.25
CA ASP A 75 30.70 3.67 -15.45
C ASP A 75 31.45 4.97 -15.78
N TRP A 76 30.78 6.12 -15.67
CA TRP A 76 31.40 7.44 -15.81
C TRP A 76 32.49 7.68 -14.76
N LEU A 77 32.23 7.37 -13.49
CA LEU A 77 33.22 7.48 -12.40
C LEU A 77 34.43 6.56 -12.64
N LYS A 78 34.21 5.34 -13.13
CA LYS A 78 35.30 4.43 -13.50
C LYS A 78 36.15 5.00 -14.64
N LYS A 79 35.52 5.57 -15.67
CA LYS A 79 36.21 6.23 -16.79
C LYS A 79 37.02 7.45 -16.34
N VAL A 80 36.45 8.29 -15.48
CA VAL A 80 37.10 9.50 -14.95
C VAL A 80 38.27 9.14 -14.03
N THR A 81 38.09 8.20 -13.12
CA THR A 81 39.14 7.75 -12.20
C THR A 81 40.27 7.01 -12.92
N PHE A 82 39.96 6.25 -13.98
CA PHE A 82 40.95 5.59 -14.82
C PHE A 82 41.77 6.60 -15.64
N LYS A 83 41.12 7.59 -16.26
CA LYS A 83 41.81 8.68 -16.97
C LYS A 83 42.75 9.49 -16.06
N SER A 84 42.34 9.74 -14.82
CA SER A 84 43.19 10.42 -13.83
C SER A 84 44.40 9.59 -13.43
N LYS A 85 44.26 8.27 -13.29
CA LYS A 85 45.37 7.37 -12.91
C LYS A 85 46.41 7.18 -14.01
N ILE A 86 46.01 7.24 -15.28
CA ILE A 86 46.96 7.15 -16.41
C ILE A 86 47.78 8.44 -16.55
N LYS A 87 47.18 9.61 -16.33
CA LYS A 87 47.88 10.92 -16.41
C LYS A 87 48.94 11.15 -15.34
N ILE A 88 48.92 10.40 -14.23
CA ILE A 88 49.87 10.55 -13.12
C ILE A 88 51.08 9.60 -13.27
N LYS A 89 51.05 8.69 -14.26
CA LYS A 89 52.07 7.63 -14.44
C LYS A 89 52.88 7.74 -15.75
N LEU A 90 52.77 8.85 -16.46
CA LEU A 90 53.55 9.20 -17.65
C LEU A 90 54.47 10.38 -17.35
#